data_AF-A0A7X6UYH8-F1
#
_entry.id   AF-A0A7X6UYH8-F1
#
_cell.length_a   1.000
_cell.length_b   1.000
_cell.length_c   1.000
_cell.angle_alpha   90.00
_cell.angle_beta   90.00
_cell.angle_gamma   90.00
#
_symmetry.space_group_name_H-M   'P 1'
#
loop_
_entity.id
_entity.type
_entity.pdbx_description
1 polymer ?
#
loop_
_entity_poly.entity_id
_entity_poly.type
_entity_poly.pdbx_seq_one_letter_code
_entity_poly.pdbx_strand_id
1 'polypeptide(L)'
;MDIQVAIKQAWEQVSQQFLTRLALSIQELDDIISIEGQQSETVQQDRLQKSLGDFGSLHIDLGSITKVVQDKKHSGRDPQSLTRLEFCRQNLLDWKNNHQKLVPAPLFLTFSDNESAIAQATQHLNTMAQCFKFMRMASLEIHGKYEAEFHDDFFAEFNWEHLNNDEIALCPPCVVELQSYQQKYALYTAALPLLTSGLPFKVVYLNEDFSSNTSGSGRSAALRSAFEVETLPVALNNILVLQDSTVRPESEEKILAALQSPRPALLSLLHSPEKERSRTAILGRALPIFVYDPDASRVLNQRFDLSANPDWHSPWAQNHLEYINANGKKDRLEFAYTFADFAQSQSKFSGEFSLATEAQQARLVHIAPYLEMSPALRSNKVPFVYALKSDGTLAQMIPSMAVVAQTAQRLQLWNALCEIAGVRNPHFQSIAEQVREEMHREYGEKLNQMQLQHAQELEEARGAAVQQALANIAQKLVSGQSLDLPAAGSATSVATSAAPVATPSVATPAPSSTAPEVTDEIEESDEPWIDTPLCSSCDECITIDPNIFAYDENKQAYIKDPHGGPHKNIVKAAKKCAAKIIYPGKG
;
A
#
# COMPACT_ATOMS: atom_id res chain seq x y z
N MET A 1 -19.49 -15.84 -7.71
CA MET A 1 -19.71 -14.39 -7.80
C MET A 1 -19.71 -14.02 -9.27
N ASP A 2 -20.74 -13.34 -9.75
CA ASP A 2 -20.67 -12.61 -11.02
C ASP A 2 -19.94 -11.30 -10.73
N ILE A 3 -18.78 -11.11 -11.37
CA ILE A 3 -17.92 -9.95 -11.11
C ILE A 3 -18.56 -8.66 -11.63
N GLN A 4 -19.35 -8.72 -12.71
CA GLN A 4 -20.06 -7.55 -13.23
C GLN A 4 -21.21 -7.13 -12.31
N VAL A 5 -21.85 -8.07 -11.61
CA VAL A 5 -22.83 -7.77 -10.55
C VAL A 5 -22.15 -7.12 -9.34
N ALA A 6 -21.03 -7.68 -8.87
CA ALA A 6 -20.28 -7.12 -7.74
C ALA A 6 -19.79 -5.68 -8.03
N ILE A 7 -19.27 -5.43 -9.24
CA ILE A 7 -18.87 -4.08 -9.70
C ILE A 7 -20.06 -3.10 -9.69
N LYS A 8 -21.24 -3.54 -10.14
CA LYS A 8 -22.45 -2.69 -10.15
C LYS A 8 -22.92 -2.35 -8.74
N GLN A 9 -22.93 -3.32 -7.83
CA GLN A 9 -23.30 -3.13 -6.42
C GLN A 9 -22.31 -2.22 -5.67
N ALA A 10 -21.01 -2.34 -5.94
CA ALA A 10 -20.01 -1.43 -5.41
C ALA A 10 -20.17 -0.01 -5.96
N TRP A 11 -20.45 0.11 -7.27
CA TRP A 11 -20.70 1.40 -7.91
C TRP A 11 -21.95 2.11 -7.37
N GLU A 12 -23.02 1.39 -7.01
CA GLU A 12 -24.20 1.99 -6.38
C GLU A 12 -23.82 2.80 -5.13
N GLN A 13 -22.86 2.33 -4.33
CA GLN A 13 -22.38 3.05 -3.14
C GLN A 13 -21.57 4.31 -3.51
N VAL A 14 -20.63 4.19 -4.46
CA VAL A 14 -19.80 5.33 -4.92
C VAL A 14 -20.64 6.41 -5.60
N SER A 15 -21.64 6.00 -6.39
CA SER A 15 -22.61 6.89 -7.02
C SER A 15 -23.40 7.72 -6.00
N GLN A 16 -23.79 7.16 -4.84
CA GLN A 16 -24.41 7.94 -3.76
C GLN A 16 -23.45 8.96 -3.12
N GLN A 17 -22.14 8.67 -3.05
CA GLN A 17 -21.14 9.64 -2.59
C GLN A 17 -21.00 10.80 -3.58
N PHE A 18 -20.94 10.51 -4.89
CA PHE A 18 -20.95 11.52 -5.95
C PHE A 18 -22.22 12.39 -5.88
N LEU A 19 -23.40 11.79 -5.77
CA LEU A 19 -24.68 12.50 -5.66
C LEU A 19 -24.77 13.36 -4.39
N THR A 20 -24.14 12.94 -3.30
CA THR A 20 -24.03 13.72 -2.06
C THR A 20 -23.11 14.93 -2.26
N ARG A 21 -21.93 14.76 -2.87
CA ARG A 21 -21.01 15.86 -3.21
C ARG A 21 -21.68 16.89 -4.13
N LEU A 22 -22.38 16.42 -5.17
CA LEU A 22 -23.19 17.25 -6.07
C LEU A 22 -24.30 18.01 -5.33
N ALA A 23 -25.02 17.35 -4.41
CA ALA A 23 -26.09 17.98 -3.63
C ALA A 23 -25.57 19.08 -2.68
N LEU A 24 -24.41 18.87 -2.07
CA LEU A 24 -23.74 19.88 -1.22
C LEU A 24 -23.30 21.09 -2.04
N SER A 25 -22.64 20.91 -3.18
CA SER A 25 -22.24 22.03 -4.05
C SER A 25 -23.42 22.85 -4.58
N ILE A 26 -24.59 22.23 -4.78
CA ILE A 26 -25.83 22.96 -5.13
C ILE A 26 -26.35 23.75 -3.93
N GLN A 27 -26.31 23.20 -2.71
CA GLN A 27 -26.73 23.91 -1.51
C GLN A 27 -25.85 25.14 -1.23
N GLU A 28 -24.52 25.01 -1.34
CA GLU A 28 -23.60 26.14 -1.16
C GLU A 28 -23.87 27.28 -2.18
N LEU A 29 -24.27 26.94 -3.42
CA LEU A 29 -24.71 27.91 -4.42
C LEU A 29 -26.07 28.55 -4.06
N ASP A 30 -27.07 27.74 -3.66
CA ASP A 30 -28.39 28.22 -3.24
C ASP A 30 -28.28 29.21 -2.07
N ASP A 31 -27.47 28.90 -1.06
CA ASP A 31 -27.26 29.74 0.13
C ASP A 31 -26.60 31.08 -0.25
N ILE A 32 -25.54 31.08 -1.08
CA ILE A 32 -24.85 32.31 -1.52
C ILE A 32 -25.74 33.19 -2.40
N ILE A 33 -26.44 32.61 -3.38
CA ILE A 33 -27.33 33.37 -4.28
C ILE A 33 -28.51 33.97 -3.51
N SER A 34 -29.05 33.24 -2.52
CA SER A 34 -30.10 33.73 -1.63
C SER A 34 -29.63 34.94 -0.79
N ILE A 35 -28.40 34.90 -0.27
CA ILE A 35 -27.82 35.99 0.52
C ILE A 35 -27.62 37.27 -0.33
N GLU A 36 -27.07 37.16 -1.55
CA GLU A 36 -26.89 38.31 -2.45
C GLU A 36 -28.26 38.92 -2.85
N GLY A 37 -29.25 38.08 -3.17
CA GLY A 37 -30.61 38.51 -3.47
C GLY A 37 -31.27 39.26 -2.30
N GLN A 38 -31.20 38.71 -1.09
CA GLN A 38 -31.74 39.35 0.11
C GLN A 38 -31.03 40.66 0.46
N GLN A 39 -29.71 40.75 0.27
CA GLN A 39 -28.98 42.01 0.47
C GLN A 39 -29.38 43.07 -0.56
N SER A 40 -29.66 42.68 -1.81
CA SER A 40 -30.17 43.59 -2.83
C SER A 40 -31.51 44.22 -2.44
N GLU A 41 -32.49 43.43 -1.97
CA GLU A 41 -33.84 43.92 -1.65
C GLU A 41 -33.92 44.63 -0.28
N THR A 42 -33.43 43.99 0.79
CA THR A 42 -33.64 44.48 2.16
C THR A 42 -32.85 45.75 2.46
N VAL A 43 -31.62 45.89 1.95
CA VAL A 43 -30.78 47.07 2.15
C VAL A 43 -31.34 48.30 1.41
N GLN A 44 -32.11 48.09 0.33
CA GLN A 44 -32.78 49.18 -0.39
C GLN A 44 -34.02 49.68 0.37
N GLN A 45 -34.95 48.80 0.74
CA GLN A 45 -36.19 49.22 1.42
C GLN A 45 -35.91 49.79 2.82
N ASP A 46 -35.23 49.03 3.68
CA ASP A 46 -35.16 49.31 5.11
C ASP A 46 -34.31 50.56 5.43
N ARG A 47 -33.26 50.83 4.65
CA ARG A 47 -32.47 52.08 4.79
C ARG A 47 -33.21 53.31 4.30
N LEU A 48 -33.92 53.25 3.16
CA LEU A 48 -34.69 54.40 2.67
C LEU A 48 -35.80 54.77 3.66
N GLN A 49 -36.52 53.77 4.18
CA GLN A 49 -37.63 53.98 5.09
C GLN A 49 -37.17 54.49 6.47
N LYS A 50 -36.08 53.95 7.03
CA LYS A 50 -35.50 54.42 8.32
C LYS A 50 -34.77 55.76 8.24
N SER A 51 -34.25 56.15 7.07
CA SER A 51 -33.51 57.42 6.89
C SER A 51 -34.44 58.64 6.71
N LEU A 52 -35.61 58.45 6.08
CA LEU A 52 -36.54 59.54 5.75
C LEU A 52 -37.66 59.73 6.79
N GLY A 53 -38.15 58.65 7.40
CA GLY A 53 -39.35 58.66 8.24
C GLY A 53 -40.61 59.16 7.51
N ASP A 54 -41.71 59.33 8.24
CA ASP A 54 -42.99 59.79 7.68
C ASP A 54 -42.94 61.22 7.09
N PHE A 55 -41.93 62.03 7.45
CA PHE A 55 -41.79 63.41 7.00
C PHE A 55 -40.97 63.58 5.72
N GLY A 56 -40.03 62.68 5.41
CA GLY A 56 -39.11 62.86 4.28
C GLY A 56 -39.72 62.62 2.89
N SER A 57 -40.83 61.89 2.83
CA SER A 57 -41.48 61.45 1.58
C SER A 57 -42.18 62.55 0.78
N LEU A 58 -42.43 63.73 1.39
CA LEU A 58 -43.23 64.82 0.79
C LEU A 58 -42.41 65.95 0.16
N HIS A 59 -41.09 66.02 0.39
CA HIS A 59 -40.28 67.20 0.03
C HIS A 59 -38.89 66.91 -0.56
N ILE A 60 -38.55 65.65 -0.85
CA ILE A 60 -37.23 65.26 -1.37
C ILE A 60 -37.39 64.50 -2.69
N ASP A 61 -36.70 64.94 -3.74
CA ASP A 61 -36.59 64.17 -5.00
C ASP A 61 -35.68 62.95 -4.79
N LEU A 62 -36.30 61.77 -4.71
CA LEU A 62 -35.56 60.51 -4.58
C LEU A 62 -34.72 60.18 -5.83
N GLY A 63 -35.04 60.72 -7.00
CA GLY A 63 -34.26 60.50 -8.23
C GLY A 63 -32.83 61.02 -8.13
N SER A 64 -32.65 62.20 -7.50
CA SER A 64 -31.35 62.81 -7.29
C SER A 64 -30.49 62.07 -6.25
N ILE A 65 -31.09 61.56 -5.16
CA ILE A 65 -30.35 60.80 -4.13
C ILE A 65 -29.97 59.40 -4.62
N THR A 66 -30.83 58.74 -5.41
CA THR A 66 -30.58 57.41 -5.96
C THR A 66 -29.29 57.37 -6.79
N LYS A 67 -28.97 58.43 -7.54
CA LYS A 67 -27.68 58.56 -8.26
C LYS A 67 -26.47 58.56 -7.31
N VAL A 68 -26.49 59.39 -6.27
CA VAL A 68 -25.35 59.54 -5.34
C VAL A 68 -25.10 58.26 -4.51
N VAL A 69 -26.13 57.43 -4.30
CA VAL A 69 -25.97 56.08 -3.71
C VAL A 69 -25.40 55.08 -4.71
N GLN A 70 -25.75 55.18 -6.00
CA GLN A 70 -25.18 54.35 -7.07
C GLN A 70 -23.68 54.60 -7.29
N ASP A 71 -23.17 55.80 -6.99
CA ASP A 71 -21.74 56.12 -7.04
C ASP A 71 -20.89 55.45 -5.93
N LYS A 72 -21.50 54.67 -5.02
CA LYS A 72 -20.82 53.86 -3.99
C LYS A 72 -21.02 52.34 -4.14
N LYS A 73 -21.17 51.85 -5.38
CA LYS A 73 -21.22 50.41 -5.72
C LYS A 73 -19.90 49.68 -5.45
N HIS A 74 -19.72 49.12 -4.26
CA HIS A 74 -18.70 48.09 -3.98
C HIS A 74 -19.07 47.11 -2.85
N SER A 75 -20.35 47.01 -2.45
CA SER A 75 -20.81 46.08 -1.39
C SER A 75 -21.71 44.94 -1.89
N GLY A 76 -21.64 44.62 -3.18
CA GLY A 76 -22.35 43.49 -3.78
C GLY A 76 -21.45 42.81 -4.80
N ARG A 77 -21.64 41.52 -4.99
CA ARG A 77 -20.85 40.69 -5.92
C ARG A 77 -20.96 41.17 -7.37
N ASP A 78 -19.91 40.95 -8.15
CA ASP A 78 -19.86 41.36 -9.55
C ASP A 78 -20.99 40.70 -10.39
N PRO A 79 -21.65 41.42 -11.31
CA PRO A 79 -22.72 40.85 -12.13
C PRO A 79 -22.31 39.65 -13.00
N GLN A 80 -21.05 39.55 -13.44
CA GLN A 80 -20.57 38.37 -14.17
C GLN A 80 -20.36 37.19 -13.21
N SER A 81 -19.85 37.44 -11.98
CA SER A 81 -19.77 36.43 -10.91
C SER A 81 -21.15 35.88 -10.56
N LEU A 82 -22.16 36.73 -10.39
CA LEU A 82 -23.56 36.29 -10.21
C LEU A 82 -24.06 35.48 -11.42
N THR A 83 -23.79 35.93 -12.65
CA THR A 83 -24.16 35.18 -13.87
C THR A 83 -23.49 33.79 -13.93
N ARG A 84 -22.21 33.68 -13.53
CA ARG A 84 -21.48 32.40 -13.50
C ARG A 84 -21.94 31.49 -12.36
N LEU A 85 -22.31 32.04 -11.19
CA LEU A 85 -22.95 31.29 -10.11
C LEU A 85 -24.29 30.68 -10.56
N GLU A 86 -25.18 31.48 -11.16
CA GLU A 86 -26.47 31.01 -11.70
C GLU A 86 -26.29 29.95 -12.80
N PHE A 87 -25.33 30.15 -13.70
CA PHE A 87 -24.97 29.19 -14.74
C PHE A 87 -24.48 27.86 -14.15
N CYS A 88 -23.55 27.88 -13.18
CA CYS A 88 -23.07 26.67 -12.51
C CYS A 88 -24.23 25.96 -11.79
N ARG A 89 -25.06 26.71 -11.05
CA ARG A 89 -26.24 26.19 -10.35
C ARG A 89 -27.21 25.49 -11.31
N GLN A 90 -27.53 26.10 -12.45
CA GLN A 90 -28.46 25.56 -13.42
C GLN A 90 -27.95 24.26 -14.05
N ASN A 91 -26.64 24.17 -14.34
CA ASN A 91 -26.03 22.94 -14.86
C ASN A 91 -25.97 21.83 -13.79
N LEU A 92 -25.57 22.15 -12.56
CA LEU A 92 -25.52 21.17 -11.47
C LEU A 92 -26.92 20.66 -11.09
N LEU A 93 -27.95 21.52 -11.15
CA LEU A 93 -29.35 21.10 -10.99
C LEU A 93 -29.81 20.17 -12.12
N ASP A 94 -29.42 20.40 -13.37
CA ASP A 94 -29.72 19.45 -14.46
C ASP A 94 -29.04 18.10 -14.22
N TRP A 95 -27.76 18.10 -13.83
CA TRP A 95 -27.03 16.89 -13.42
C TRP A 95 -27.74 16.13 -12.28
N LYS A 96 -28.24 16.84 -11.25
CA LYS A 96 -28.98 16.24 -10.13
C LYS A 96 -30.33 15.66 -10.57
N ASN A 97 -31.06 16.36 -11.43
CA ASN A 97 -32.40 15.96 -11.88
C ASN A 97 -32.37 14.84 -12.94
N ASN A 98 -31.38 14.86 -13.85
CA ASN A 98 -31.19 13.89 -14.93
C ASN A 98 -30.06 12.88 -14.64
N HIS A 99 -29.65 12.70 -13.39
CA HIS A 99 -28.51 11.83 -13.01
C HIS A 99 -28.59 10.41 -13.58
N GLN A 100 -29.79 9.82 -13.69
CA GLN A 100 -30.02 8.48 -14.27
C GLN A 100 -29.65 8.36 -15.76
N LYS A 101 -29.40 9.49 -16.44
CA LYS A 101 -28.97 9.57 -17.84
C LYS A 101 -27.57 10.19 -17.99
N LEU A 102 -27.22 11.12 -17.11
CA LEU A 102 -25.98 11.91 -17.19
C LEU A 102 -24.81 11.28 -16.43
N VAL A 103 -25.06 10.62 -15.29
CA VAL A 103 -24.06 9.79 -14.61
C VAL A 103 -24.06 8.42 -15.28
N PRO A 104 -22.99 8.02 -15.98
CA PRO A 104 -22.99 6.74 -16.69
C PRO A 104 -22.84 5.57 -15.70
N ALA A 105 -23.33 4.39 -16.10
CA ALA A 105 -23.07 3.14 -15.38
C ALA A 105 -21.66 2.62 -15.71
N PRO A 106 -21.04 1.76 -14.88
CA PRO A 106 -19.69 1.22 -15.13
C PRO A 106 -19.57 0.62 -16.52
N LEU A 107 -18.53 1.02 -17.25
CA LEU A 107 -18.37 0.70 -18.66
C LEU A 107 -17.69 -0.66 -18.81
N PHE A 108 -18.46 -1.70 -19.12
CA PHE A 108 -17.96 -3.04 -19.42
C PHE A 108 -17.64 -3.18 -20.91
N LEU A 109 -16.38 -3.41 -21.25
CA LEU A 109 -15.91 -3.57 -22.63
C LEU A 109 -15.52 -5.03 -22.91
N THR A 110 -16.18 -5.62 -23.90
CA THR A 110 -15.70 -6.85 -24.55
C THR A 110 -14.50 -6.49 -25.42
N PHE A 111 -13.35 -7.14 -25.22
CA PHE A 111 -12.14 -6.79 -25.98
C PHE A 111 -12.24 -7.16 -27.47
N SER A 112 -12.42 -6.14 -28.33
CA SER A 112 -12.23 -6.20 -29.78
C SER A 112 -10.88 -5.63 -30.21
N ASP A 113 -10.57 -4.43 -29.74
CA ASP A 113 -9.44 -3.61 -30.13
C ASP A 113 -9.16 -2.54 -29.05
N ASN A 114 -7.90 -2.09 -28.97
CA ASN A 114 -7.47 -1.14 -27.94
C ASN A 114 -7.93 0.30 -28.21
N GLU A 115 -8.03 0.69 -29.49
CA GLU A 115 -8.28 2.09 -29.90
C GLU A 115 -9.71 2.52 -29.60
N SER A 116 -10.69 1.69 -29.95
CA SER A 116 -12.11 1.87 -29.60
C SER A 116 -12.33 1.82 -28.09
N ALA A 117 -11.61 0.95 -27.37
CA ALA A 117 -11.70 0.88 -25.91
C ALA A 117 -11.19 2.16 -25.25
N ILE A 118 -10.03 2.67 -25.68
CA ILE A 118 -9.45 3.95 -25.24
C ILE A 118 -10.42 5.10 -25.54
N ALA A 119 -10.93 5.21 -26.77
CA ALA A 119 -11.86 6.27 -27.17
C ALA A 119 -13.14 6.29 -26.32
N GLN A 120 -13.73 5.11 -26.06
CA GLN A 120 -14.92 4.97 -25.21
C GLN A 120 -14.64 5.36 -23.75
N ALA A 121 -13.50 4.96 -23.18
CA ALA A 121 -13.11 5.32 -21.83
C ALA A 121 -12.83 6.83 -21.68
N THR A 122 -12.14 7.45 -22.64
CA THR A 122 -11.95 8.91 -22.69
C THR A 122 -13.29 9.65 -22.76
N GLN A 123 -14.22 9.21 -23.61
CA GLN A 123 -15.57 9.81 -23.68
C GLN A 123 -16.36 9.63 -22.36
N HIS A 124 -16.23 8.47 -21.73
CA HIS A 124 -16.89 8.14 -20.47
C HIS A 124 -16.43 9.06 -19.33
N LEU A 125 -15.11 9.25 -19.17
CA LEU A 125 -14.56 10.15 -18.16
C LEU A 125 -14.80 11.64 -18.50
N ASN A 126 -14.74 12.02 -19.78
CA ASN A 126 -15.07 13.39 -20.20
C ASN A 126 -16.53 13.78 -19.91
N THR A 127 -17.46 12.81 -19.93
CA THR A 127 -18.84 13.02 -19.48
C THR A 127 -18.87 13.46 -18.01
N MET A 128 -18.19 12.73 -17.11
CA MET A 128 -18.09 13.07 -15.69
C MET A 128 -17.33 14.39 -15.46
N ALA A 129 -16.29 14.67 -16.26
CA ALA A 129 -15.50 15.89 -16.16
C ALA A 129 -16.33 17.17 -16.34
N GLN A 130 -17.40 17.16 -17.14
CA GLN A 130 -18.30 18.31 -17.24
C GLN A 130 -19.01 18.63 -15.92
N CYS A 131 -19.35 17.64 -15.10
CA CYS A 131 -19.94 17.89 -13.78
C CYS A 131 -18.91 18.46 -12.80
N PHE A 132 -17.69 17.90 -12.79
CA PHE A 132 -16.60 18.41 -11.94
C PHE A 132 -16.12 19.80 -12.35
N LYS A 133 -16.14 20.16 -13.64
CA LYS A 133 -15.98 21.53 -14.15
C LYS A 133 -16.93 22.49 -13.44
N PHE A 134 -18.24 22.23 -13.50
CA PHE A 134 -19.22 23.11 -12.85
C PHE A 134 -19.07 23.15 -11.32
N MET A 135 -18.71 22.04 -10.66
CA MET A 135 -18.41 22.03 -9.22
C MET A 135 -17.17 22.85 -8.85
N ARG A 136 -16.08 22.80 -9.65
CA ARG A 136 -14.88 23.59 -9.43
C ARG A 136 -15.12 25.08 -9.71
N MET A 137 -15.78 25.41 -10.82
CA MET A 137 -16.21 26.78 -11.15
C MET A 137 -17.06 27.37 -10.02
N ALA A 138 -18.08 26.63 -9.56
CA ALA A 138 -18.92 27.01 -8.42
C ALA A 138 -18.10 27.28 -7.16
N SER A 139 -17.16 26.38 -6.80
CA SER A 139 -16.36 26.53 -5.59
C SER A 139 -15.43 27.76 -5.66
N LEU A 140 -14.80 28.02 -6.81
CA LEU A 140 -14.00 29.23 -7.03
C LEU A 140 -14.85 30.50 -6.91
N GLU A 141 -16.03 30.52 -7.53
CA GLU A 141 -16.97 31.64 -7.46
C GLU A 141 -17.47 31.88 -6.02
N ILE A 142 -17.95 30.85 -5.33
CA ILE A 142 -18.42 30.93 -3.93
C ILE A 142 -17.36 31.62 -3.05
N HIS A 143 -16.10 31.20 -3.16
CA HIS A 143 -14.98 31.73 -2.39
C HIS A 143 -14.35 33.02 -2.96
N GLY A 144 -14.89 33.60 -4.04
CA GLY A 144 -14.42 34.86 -4.63
C GLY A 144 -13.06 34.78 -5.31
N LYS A 145 -12.65 33.60 -5.81
CA LYS A 145 -11.35 33.35 -6.46
C LYS A 145 -11.44 33.14 -7.98
N TYR A 146 -12.62 33.35 -8.58
CA TYR A 146 -12.78 33.18 -10.01
C TYR A 146 -12.24 34.39 -10.77
N GLU A 147 -10.97 34.30 -11.15
CA GLU A 147 -10.28 35.29 -11.99
C GLU A 147 -10.43 34.90 -13.47
N ALA A 148 -11.29 35.61 -14.20
CA ALA A 148 -11.69 35.24 -15.57
C ALA A 148 -10.51 35.14 -16.55
N GLU A 149 -9.47 35.98 -16.39
CA GLU A 149 -8.26 36.01 -17.22
C GLU A 149 -7.49 34.67 -17.25
N PHE A 150 -7.58 33.88 -16.17
CA PHE A 150 -6.94 32.57 -16.08
C PHE A 150 -7.96 31.41 -16.17
N HIS A 151 -9.15 31.61 -15.61
CA HIS A 151 -10.11 30.51 -15.44
C HIS A 151 -11.02 30.28 -16.65
N ASP A 152 -11.33 31.29 -17.47
CA ASP A 152 -12.23 31.10 -18.61
C ASP A 152 -11.59 30.17 -19.68
N ASP A 153 -10.31 30.38 -20.01
CA ASP A 153 -9.55 29.51 -20.93
C ASP A 153 -9.31 28.12 -20.33
N PHE A 154 -8.89 28.04 -19.05
CA PHE A 154 -8.72 26.76 -18.34
C PHE A 154 -10.00 25.92 -18.33
N PHE A 155 -11.16 26.54 -18.06
CA PHE A 155 -12.43 25.84 -18.07
C PHE A 155 -12.98 25.62 -19.49
N ALA A 156 -12.51 26.32 -20.53
CA ALA A 156 -12.85 26.01 -21.91
C ALA A 156 -12.32 24.64 -22.34
N GLU A 157 -11.06 24.33 -22.02
CA GLU A 157 -10.39 23.06 -22.40
C GLU A 157 -10.54 21.92 -21.36
N PHE A 158 -11.11 22.21 -20.19
CA PHE A 158 -11.26 21.27 -19.07
C PHE A 158 -11.92 19.94 -19.46
N ASN A 159 -11.17 18.86 -19.21
CA ASN A 159 -11.46 17.49 -19.61
C ASN A 159 -11.02 16.50 -18.52
N TRP A 160 -11.09 15.19 -18.79
CA TRP A 160 -10.78 14.15 -17.79
C TRP A 160 -9.37 14.22 -17.18
N GLU A 161 -8.37 14.72 -17.91
CA GLU A 161 -6.97 14.82 -17.47
C GLU A 161 -6.78 15.87 -16.36
N HIS A 162 -7.77 16.74 -16.19
CA HIS A 162 -7.79 17.80 -15.18
C HIS A 162 -8.40 17.35 -13.84
N LEU A 163 -8.95 16.13 -13.78
CA LEU A 163 -9.54 15.55 -12.57
C LEU A 163 -8.46 15.11 -11.58
N ASN A 164 -8.70 15.34 -10.29
CA ASN A 164 -7.83 14.84 -9.23
C ASN A 164 -8.24 13.43 -8.79
N ASN A 165 -7.40 12.75 -8.00
CA ASN A 165 -7.65 11.39 -7.54
C ASN A 165 -9.01 11.21 -6.84
N ASP A 166 -9.45 12.18 -6.02
CA ASP A 166 -10.76 12.15 -5.33
C ASP A 166 -11.95 12.26 -6.30
N GLU A 167 -11.75 12.86 -7.47
CA GLU A 167 -12.76 13.00 -8.52
C GLU A 167 -12.75 11.79 -9.46
N ILE A 168 -11.57 11.24 -9.77
CA ILE A 168 -11.43 9.99 -10.54
C ILE A 168 -12.01 8.80 -9.76
N ALA A 169 -11.81 8.74 -8.43
CA ALA A 169 -12.43 7.72 -7.57
C ALA A 169 -13.97 7.82 -7.49
N LEU A 170 -14.55 8.97 -7.89
CA LEU A 170 -15.98 9.21 -8.02
C LEU A 170 -16.50 9.08 -9.47
N CYS A 171 -15.65 8.66 -10.42
CA CYS A 171 -16.05 8.29 -11.78
C CYS A 171 -16.38 6.79 -11.87
N PRO A 172 -17.30 6.35 -12.76
CA PRO A 172 -17.57 4.93 -12.93
C PRO A 172 -16.36 4.23 -13.57
N PRO A 173 -15.99 3.02 -13.13
CA PRO A 173 -14.81 2.34 -13.66
C PRO A 173 -15.05 1.83 -15.09
N CYS A 174 -14.02 2.00 -15.93
CA CYS A 174 -13.93 1.39 -17.26
C CYS A 174 -13.26 0.00 -17.13
N VAL A 175 -14.07 -1.06 -17.28
CA VAL A 175 -13.71 -2.44 -16.97
C VAL A 175 -13.56 -3.26 -18.24
N VAL A 176 -12.48 -4.03 -18.34
CA VAL A 176 -12.20 -4.92 -19.49
C VAL A 176 -12.01 -6.34 -18.97
N GLU A 177 -12.92 -7.24 -19.33
CA GLU A 177 -12.87 -8.64 -18.91
C GLU A 177 -12.08 -9.49 -19.92
N LEU A 178 -11.06 -10.20 -19.45
CA LEU A 178 -10.18 -11.06 -20.25
C LEU A 178 -10.18 -12.48 -19.69
N GLN A 179 -10.49 -13.48 -20.53
CA GLN A 179 -10.61 -14.88 -20.11
C GLN A 179 -9.43 -15.71 -20.62
N SER A 180 -8.70 -16.35 -19.69
CA SER A 180 -7.43 -17.07 -19.95
C SER A 180 -7.51 -18.09 -21.11
N TYR A 181 -8.59 -18.87 -21.18
CA TYR A 181 -8.74 -19.95 -22.16
C TYR A 181 -8.85 -19.46 -23.63
N GLN A 182 -9.47 -18.30 -23.86
CA GLN A 182 -9.77 -17.83 -25.22
C GLN A 182 -8.57 -17.16 -25.89
N GLN A 183 -7.70 -16.51 -25.12
CA GLN A 183 -6.65 -15.64 -25.64
C GLN A 183 -5.35 -15.81 -24.84
N LYS A 184 -4.54 -16.79 -25.24
CA LYS A 184 -3.23 -17.14 -24.65
C LYS A 184 -2.21 -16.00 -24.56
N TYR A 185 -2.45 -14.90 -25.28
CA TYR A 185 -1.64 -13.68 -25.26
C TYR A 185 -2.44 -12.42 -24.92
N ALA A 186 -3.69 -12.51 -24.43
CA ALA A 186 -4.53 -11.35 -24.10
C ALA A 186 -3.84 -10.34 -23.19
N LEU A 187 -3.06 -10.83 -22.21
CA LEU A 187 -2.32 -9.95 -21.31
C LEU A 187 -1.30 -9.08 -22.06
N TYR A 188 -0.71 -9.56 -23.16
CA TYR A 188 0.17 -8.77 -24.02
C TYR A 188 -0.58 -7.91 -25.05
N THR A 189 -1.64 -8.45 -25.67
CA THR A 189 -2.30 -7.80 -26.82
C THR A 189 -3.46 -6.87 -26.43
N ALA A 190 -4.03 -7.06 -25.25
CA ALA A 190 -5.14 -6.29 -24.69
C ALA A 190 -4.74 -5.59 -23.38
N ALA A 191 -4.31 -6.34 -22.36
CA ALA A 191 -4.10 -5.75 -21.04
C ALA A 191 -2.97 -4.72 -21.04
N LEU A 192 -1.79 -5.04 -21.56
CA LEU A 192 -0.64 -4.12 -21.57
C LEU A 192 -0.96 -2.76 -22.22
N PRO A 193 -1.45 -2.66 -23.48
CA PRO A 193 -1.77 -1.36 -24.09
C PRO A 193 -2.78 -0.52 -23.30
N LEU A 194 -3.79 -1.15 -22.68
CA LEU A 194 -4.80 -0.47 -21.88
C LEU A 194 -4.20 0.02 -20.55
N LEU A 195 -3.42 -0.82 -19.87
CA LEU A 195 -2.74 -0.49 -18.62
C LEU A 195 -1.67 0.61 -18.79
N THR A 196 -1.06 0.71 -19.98
CA THR A 196 -0.10 1.77 -20.32
C THR A 196 -0.71 2.97 -21.04
N SER A 197 -2.04 3.04 -21.22
CA SER A 197 -2.71 4.12 -21.97
C SER A 197 -2.81 5.45 -21.22
N GLY A 198 -2.50 5.47 -19.92
CA GLY A 198 -2.73 6.61 -19.02
C GLY A 198 -4.14 6.69 -18.45
N LEU A 199 -5.13 6.03 -19.08
CA LEU A 199 -6.50 5.95 -18.58
C LEU A 199 -6.62 4.95 -17.41
N PRO A 200 -7.51 5.19 -16.42
CA PRO A 200 -7.67 4.40 -15.19
C PRO A 200 -8.42 3.06 -15.41
N PHE A 201 -8.09 2.33 -16.49
CA PHE A 201 -8.69 1.04 -16.83
C PHE A 201 -8.58 0.00 -15.71
N LYS A 202 -9.63 -0.81 -15.56
CA LYS A 202 -9.70 -1.93 -14.63
C LYS A 202 -9.77 -3.23 -15.43
N VAL A 203 -8.61 -3.83 -15.69
CA VAL A 203 -8.50 -5.09 -16.44
C VAL A 203 -8.72 -6.26 -15.49
N VAL A 204 -9.77 -7.04 -15.72
CA VAL A 204 -10.07 -8.25 -14.95
C VAL A 204 -9.64 -9.47 -15.76
N TYR A 205 -8.59 -10.17 -15.32
CA TYR A 205 -8.09 -11.38 -15.95
C TYR A 205 -8.54 -12.62 -15.17
N LEU A 206 -9.43 -13.41 -15.77
CA LEU A 206 -9.91 -14.66 -15.17
C LEU A 206 -8.92 -15.79 -15.46
N ASN A 207 -8.18 -16.18 -14.42
CA ASN A 207 -7.09 -17.16 -14.49
C ASN A 207 -7.61 -18.56 -14.11
N GLU A 208 -7.76 -19.43 -15.10
CA GLU A 208 -8.25 -20.81 -14.91
C GLU A 208 -7.17 -21.89 -15.14
N ASP A 209 -6.08 -21.56 -15.86
CA ASP A 209 -5.08 -22.52 -16.32
C ASP A 209 -3.64 -22.21 -15.86
N PHE A 210 -3.27 -22.76 -14.71
CA PHE A 210 -1.89 -22.80 -14.20
C PHE A 210 -0.91 -23.69 -14.98
N SER A 211 -1.21 -24.09 -16.23
CA SER A 211 -0.29 -24.90 -17.05
C SER A 211 0.65 -24.00 -17.86
N SER A 212 1.92 -23.90 -17.42
CA SER A 212 2.93 -23.34 -18.32
C SER A 212 3.16 -24.33 -19.46
N ASN A 213 3.32 -23.81 -20.68
CA ASN A 213 3.31 -24.62 -21.90
C ASN A 213 4.70 -25.24 -22.18
N THR A 214 5.23 -25.98 -21.20
CA THR A 214 6.55 -26.65 -21.25
C THR A 214 6.52 -27.92 -22.10
N SER A 215 6.00 -27.85 -23.32
CA SER A 215 6.24 -28.89 -24.32
C SER A 215 7.70 -28.82 -24.80
N GLY A 216 8.39 -29.97 -24.76
CA GLY A 216 9.83 -30.10 -25.01
C GLY A 216 10.55 -30.82 -23.87
N SER A 217 11.86 -30.95 -23.98
CA SER A 217 12.69 -31.63 -22.98
C SER A 217 14.07 -30.98 -22.84
N GLY A 218 14.73 -31.19 -21.69
CA GLY A 218 16.05 -30.62 -21.40
C GLY A 218 16.04 -29.09 -21.40
N ARG A 219 17.09 -28.49 -21.99
CA ARG A 219 17.36 -27.03 -21.90
C ARG A 219 16.25 -26.16 -22.51
N SER A 220 15.50 -26.64 -23.51
CA SER A 220 14.42 -25.86 -24.11
C SER A 220 13.19 -25.75 -23.22
N ALA A 221 12.89 -26.77 -22.42
CA ALA A 221 11.84 -26.69 -21.40
C ALA A 221 12.26 -25.77 -20.24
N ALA A 222 13.51 -25.87 -19.79
CA ALA A 222 14.04 -25.07 -18.68
C ALA A 222 14.19 -23.57 -19.00
N LEU A 223 14.48 -23.20 -20.26
CA LEU A 223 14.61 -21.81 -20.71
C LEU A 223 13.33 -21.24 -21.36
N ARG A 224 12.23 -22.00 -21.42
CA ARG A 224 10.95 -21.48 -21.89
C ARG A 224 10.34 -20.61 -20.80
N SER A 225 10.54 -19.31 -20.90
CA SER A 225 9.78 -18.35 -20.11
C SER A 225 8.29 -18.44 -20.45
N ALA A 226 7.44 -18.34 -19.43
CA ALA A 226 6.01 -18.08 -19.57
C ALA A 226 5.75 -16.61 -19.17
N PHE A 227 4.60 -16.07 -19.53
CA PHE A 227 4.19 -14.80 -18.95
C PHE A 227 3.71 -15.04 -17.51
N GLU A 228 4.32 -14.35 -16.56
CA GLU A 228 3.97 -14.42 -15.14
C GLU A 228 3.42 -13.04 -14.76
N VAL A 229 2.10 -12.96 -14.55
CA VAL A 229 1.39 -11.73 -14.13
C VAL A 229 2.00 -11.18 -12.84
N GLU A 230 2.50 -12.07 -12.01
CA GLU A 230 3.26 -11.83 -10.79
C GLU A 230 4.50 -10.93 -11.01
N THR A 231 5.04 -10.86 -12.23
CA THR A 231 6.19 -10.00 -12.59
C THR A 231 5.81 -8.61 -13.12
N LEU A 232 4.53 -8.37 -13.45
CA LEU A 232 4.08 -7.06 -13.95
C LEU A 232 4.35 -5.88 -13.00
N PRO A 233 4.23 -6.00 -11.66
CA PRO A 233 4.64 -4.96 -10.72
C PRO A 233 6.06 -4.42 -10.90
N VAL A 234 6.98 -5.23 -11.43
CA VAL A 234 8.38 -4.83 -11.70
C VAL A 234 8.50 -4.12 -13.05
N ALA A 235 7.68 -4.51 -14.03
CA ALA A 235 7.70 -3.95 -15.39
C ALA A 235 6.86 -2.66 -15.51
N LEU A 236 5.75 -2.57 -14.77
CA LEU A 236 4.80 -1.46 -14.74
C LEU A 236 4.60 -0.98 -13.29
N ASN A 237 5.52 -0.15 -12.82
CA ASN A 237 5.53 0.36 -11.44
C ASN A 237 4.43 1.39 -11.12
N ASN A 238 3.56 1.70 -12.09
CA ASN A 238 2.56 2.77 -12.03
C ASN A 238 1.10 2.25 -12.00
N ILE A 239 0.90 0.94 -12.09
CA ILE A 239 -0.42 0.28 -12.04
C ILE A 239 -0.61 -0.48 -10.73
N LEU A 240 -1.86 -0.58 -10.27
CA LEU A 240 -2.22 -1.48 -9.17
C LEU A 240 -2.33 -2.92 -9.71
N VAL A 241 -1.81 -3.92 -9.00
CA VAL A 241 -1.97 -5.34 -9.38
C VAL A 241 -2.48 -6.14 -8.19
N LEU A 242 -3.65 -6.75 -8.34
CA LEU A 242 -4.24 -7.68 -7.39
C LEU A 242 -4.18 -9.09 -8.00
N GLN A 243 -3.56 -10.05 -7.33
CA GLN A 243 -3.75 -11.47 -7.64
C GLN A 243 -4.42 -12.17 -6.47
N ASP A 244 -5.62 -12.72 -6.71
CA ASP A 244 -6.46 -13.29 -5.65
C ASP A 244 -7.37 -14.43 -6.17
N SER A 245 -8.19 -15.03 -5.31
CA SER A 245 -9.23 -15.98 -5.71
C SER A 245 -10.60 -15.61 -5.14
N THR A 246 -11.62 -15.63 -6.00
CA THR A 246 -12.99 -15.13 -5.72
C THR A 246 -13.80 -15.96 -4.71
N VAL A 247 -13.14 -16.76 -3.88
CA VAL A 247 -13.70 -17.58 -2.80
C VAL A 247 -13.01 -17.33 -1.44
N ARG A 248 -11.99 -16.46 -1.38
CA ARG A 248 -11.39 -15.96 -0.14
C ARG A 248 -12.29 -14.90 0.51
N PRO A 249 -12.46 -14.87 1.85
CA PRO A 249 -13.32 -13.88 2.52
C PRO A 249 -12.91 -12.42 2.28
N GLU A 250 -11.60 -12.12 2.26
CA GLU A 250 -11.06 -10.78 2.00
C GLU A 250 -11.22 -10.30 0.55
N SER A 251 -11.57 -11.20 -0.38
CA SER A 251 -11.41 -10.95 -1.81
C SER A 251 -12.35 -9.86 -2.32
N GLU A 252 -13.56 -9.78 -1.76
CA GLU A 252 -14.54 -8.76 -2.12
C GLU A 252 -14.00 -7.35 -1.83
N GLU A 253 -13.57 -7.08 -0.60
CA GLU A 253 -12.98 -5.80 -0.18
C GLU A 253 -11.76 -5.40 -1.04
N LYS A 254 -10.84 -6.35 -1.29
CA LYS A 254 -9.64 -6.09 -2.10
C LYS A 254 -9.97 -5.83 -3.58
N ILE A 255 -10.97 -6.53 -4.13
CA ILE A 255 -11.49 -6.26 -5.48
C ILE A 255 -12.15 -4.88 -5.52
N LEU A 256 -12.93 -4.47 -4.52
CA LEU A 256 -13.57 -3.15 -4.50
C LEU A 256 -12.53 -2.02 -4.42
N ALA A 257 -11.51 -2.14 -3.57
CA ALA A 257 -10.42 -1.17 -3.50
C ALA A 257 -9.66 -1.06 -4.83
N ALA A 258 -9.35 -2.19 -5.48
CA ALA A 258 -8.71 -2.21 -6.80
C ALA A 258 -9.57 -1.57 -7.90
N LEU A 259 -10.90 -1.69 -7.82
CA LEU A 259 -11.86 -1.07 -8.74
C LEU A 259 -12.05 0.44 -8.50
N GLN A 260 -11.91 0.90 -7.27
CA GLN A 260 -12.05 2.31 -6.87
C GLN A 260 -10.74 3.12 -7.01
N SER A 261 -9.58 2.45 -7.10
CA SER A 261 -8.28 3.11 -7.27
C SER A 261 -8.26 4.04 -8.49
N PRO A 262 -7.68 5.26 -8.39
CA PRO A 262 -7.48 6.15 -9.53
C PRO A 262 -6.42 5.62 -10.52
N ARG A 263 -5.61 4.61 -10.13
CA ARG A 263 -4.63 3.97 -11.02
C ARG A 263 -5.30 3.09 -12.09
N PRO A 264 -4.65 2.84 -13.23
CA PRO A 264 -4.93 1.64 -14.00
C PRO A 264 -4.67 0.40 -13.11
N ALA A 265 -5.49 -0.63 -13.19
CA ALA A 265 -5.41 -1.80 -12.33
C ALA A 265 -5.58 -3.12 -13.10
N LEU A 266 -4.81 -4.13 -12.71
CA LEU A 266 -4.95 -5.51 -13.17
C LEU A 266 -5.39 -6.42 -12.02
N LEU A 267 -6.56 -7.05 -12.18
CA LEU A 267 -7.13 -8.01 -11.24
C LEU A 267 -7.00 -9.42 -11.81
N SER A 268 -5.95 -10.14 -11.43
CA SER A 268 -5.71 -11.56 -11.77
C SER A 268 -6.48 -12.45 -10.80
N LEU A 269 -7.66 -12.91 -11.21
CA LEU A 269 -8.59 -13.61 -10.33
C LEU A 269 -8.71 -15.09 -10.71
N LEU A 270 -8.33 -15.99 -9.80
CA LEU A 270 -8.74 -17.39 -9.89
C LEU A 270 -10.24 -17.48 -9.56
N HIS A 271 -11.04 -17.65 -10.61
CA HIS A 271 -12.42 -18.10 -10.49
C HIS A 271 -12.45 -19.63 -10.41
N SER A 272 -13.04 -20.17 -9.35
CA SER A 272 -13.33 -21.61 -9.26
C SER A 272 -14.55 -21.87 -8.37
N PRO A 273 -15.45 -22.78 -8.75
CA PRO A 273 -16.52 -23.24 -7.86
C PRO A 273 -15.98 -24.12 -6.72
N GLU A 274 -14.79 -24.70 -6.88
CA GLU A 274 -14.16 -25.60 -5.91
C GLU A 274 -13.23 -24.84 -4.96
N LYS A 275 -13.70 -24.55 -3.75
CA LYS A 275 -12.88 -23.89 -2.71
C LYS A 275 -11.54 -24.59 -2.45
N GLU A 276 -11.53 -25.92 -2.56
CA GLU A 276 -10.33 -26.73 -2.35
C GLU A 276 -9.29 -26.59 -3.48
N ARG A 277 -9.75 -26.36 -4.72
CA ARG A 277 -8.87 -26.04 -5.86
C ARG A 277 -8.17 -24.70 -5.64
N SER A 278 -8.89 -23.70 -5.14
CA SER A 278 -8.28 -22.42 -4.73
C SER A 278 -7.32 -22.58 -3.55
N ARG A 279 -7.69 -23.33 -2.50
CA ARG A 279 -6.83 -23.58 -1.32
C ARG A 279 -5.49 -24.22 -1.73
N THR A 280 -5.55 -25.28 -2.54
CA THR A 280 -4.37 -26.03 -3.00
C THR A 280 -3.52 -25.25 -4.00
N ALA A 281 -4.12 -24.44 -4.88
CA ALA A 281 -3.38 -23.56 -5.78
C ALA A 281 -2.51 -22.53 -5.02
N ILE A 282 -3.03 -21.99 -3.92
CA ILE A 282 -2.32 -21.02 -3.08
C ILE A 282 -1.20 -21.70 -2.29
N LEU A 283 -1.49 -22.84 -1.64
CA LEU A 283 -0.50 -23.62 -0.88
C LEU A 283 0.68 -24.05 -1.75
N GLY A 284 0.41 -24.57 -2.95
CA GLY A 284 1.43 -25.06 -3.89
C GLY A 284 2.16 -23.96 -4.66
N ARG A 285 1.97 -22.67 -4.32
CA ARG A 285 2.48 -21.50 -5.06
C ARG A 285 2.11 -21.49 -6.56
N ALA A 286 1.03 -22.16 -6.95
CA ALA A 286 0.48 -22.09 -8.31
C ALA A 286 -0.18 -20.72 -8.55
N LEU A 287 -0.90 -20.23 -7.54
CA LEU A 287 -1.46 -18.88 -7.44
C LEU A 287 -0.92 -18.19 -6.17
N PRO A 288 0.25 -17.52 -6.22
CA PRO A 288 0.65 -16.60 -5.18
C PRO A 288 -0.37 -15.46 -5.06
N ILE A 289 -0.92 -15.24 -3.87
CA ILE A 289 -1.86 -14.14 -3.59
C ILE A 289 -1.04 -12.90 -3.29
N PHE A 290 -1.33 -11.76 -3.92
CA PHE A 290 -0.63 -10.51 -3.58
C PHE A 290 -1.43 -9.26 -3.92
N VAL A 291 -1.07 -8.16 -3.27
CA VAL A 291 -1.43 -6.80 -3.68
C VAL A 291 -0.16 -6.04 -3.98
N TYR A 292 -0.07 -5.44 -5.16
CA TYR A 292 0.89 -4.40 -5.48
C TYR A 292 0.15 -3.07 -5.65
N ASP A 293 0.48 -2.10 -4.81
CA ASP A 293 -0.10 -0.75 -4.85
C ASP A 293 1.03 0.30 -4.95
N PRO A 294 1.15 1.01 -6.10
CA PRO A 294 2.11 2.10 -6.28
C PRO A 294 2.00 3.22 -5.24
N ASP A 295 0.79 3.48 -4.72
CA ASP A 295 0.49 4.62 -3.86
C ASP A 295 0.63 4.31 -2.36
N ALA A 296 0.71 3.03 -1.98
CA ALA A 296 0.80 2.61 -0.58
C ALA A 296 2.11 3.05 0.12
N SER A 297 3.20 3.29 -0.62
CA SER A 297 4.46 3.84 -0.08
C SER A 297 5.37 4.37 -1.18
N ARG A 298 6.38 5.17 -0.79
CA ARG A 298 7.56 5.47 -1.62
C ARG A 298 8.55 4.28 -1.71
N VAL A 299 8.58 3.41 -0.70
CA VAL A 299 9.54 2.29 -0.62
C VAL A 299 8.98 1.05 -1.32
N LEU A 300 9.73 0.48 -2.27
CA LEU A 300 9.25 -0.60 -3.16
C LEU A 300 8.71 -1.83 -2.42
N ASN A 301 9.36 -2.25 -1.32
CA ASN A 301 8.93 -3.42 -0.56
C ASN A 301 7.64 -3.20 0.22
N GLN A 302 7.32 -1.96 0.58
CA GLN A 302 6.06 -1.59 1.24
C GLN A 302 4.89 -1.46 0.25
N ARG A 303 5.15 -1.45 -1.06
CA ARG A 303 4.13 -1.51 -2.11
C ARG A 303 3.59 -2.92 -2.35
N PHE A 304 4.28 -3.97 -1.89
CA PHE A 304 4.02 -5.35 -2.29
C PHE A 304 3.68 -6.24 -1.08
N ASP A 305 2.39 -6.53 -0.89
CA ASP A 305 1.90 -7.39 0.20
C ASP A 305 1.85 -8.88 -0.23
N LEU A 306 2.53 -9.73 0.54
CA LEU A 306 2.49 -11.20 0.47
C LEU A 306 1.89 -11.87 1.72
N SER A 307 1.53 -11.11 2.75
CA SER A 307 1.09 -11.63 4.05
C SER A 307 -0.16 -12.50 3.97
N ALA A 308 -0.97 -12.30 2.94
CA ALA A 308 -2.15 -13.07 2.58
C ALA A 308 -1.89 -14.56 2.25
N ASN A 309 -0.62 -15.01 2.13
CA ASN A 309 -0.26 -16.39 1.81
C ASN A 309 0.03 -17.25 3.06
N PRO A 310 -0.31 -18.55 3.06
CA PRO A 310 0.14 -19.48 4.08
C PRO A 310 1.67 -19.62 4.05
N ASP A 311 2.27 -19.68 5.24
CA ASP A 311 3.73 -19.80 5.47
C ASP A 311 4.56 -18.89 4.56
N TRP A 312 4.20 -17.61 4.47
CA TRP A 312 4.81 -16.68 3.51
C TRP A 312 6.30 -16.38 3.78
N HIS A 313 6.80 -16.66 4.98
CA HIS A 313 8.23 -16.64 5.31
C HIS A 313 8.99 -17.93 4.88
N SER A 314 8.29 -18.92 4.31
CA SER A 314 8.85 -20.22 3.89
C SER A 314 8.84 -20.38 2.36
N PRO A 315 9.76 -21.19 1.78
CA PRO A 315 9.72 -21.56 0.37
C PRO A 315 8.39 -22.20 -0.05
N TRP A 316 7.87 -23.08 0.80
CA TRP A 316 6.64 -23.86 0.61
C TRP A 316 5.80 -23.82 1.87
N ALA A 317 4.48 -23.92 1.71
CA ALA A 317 3.56 -24.07 2.83
C ALA A 317 3.51 -25.52 3.32
N GLN A 318 3.23 -25.73 4.61
CA GLN A 318 2.99 -27.06 5.15
C GLN A 318 1.55 -27.51 4.87
N ASN A 319 1.37 -28.80 4.59
CA ASN A 319 0.08 -29.44 4.48
C ASN A 319 0.19 -30.88 4.99
N HIS A 320 -0.95 -31.53 5.21
CA HIS A 320 -0.99 -32.90 5.72
C HIS A 320 -1.87 -33.82 4.88
N LEU A 321 -1.57 -35.11 4.95
CA LEU A 321 -2.42 -36.20 4.46
C LEU A 321 -2.74 -37.15 5.62
N GLU A 322 -4.03 -37.42 5.83
CA GLU A 322 -4.47 -38.61 6.57
C GLU A 322 -4.36 -39.83 5.65
N TYR A 323 -3.75 -40.91 6.12
CA TYR A 323 -3.60 -42.16 5.36
C TYR A 323 -3.78 -43.39 6.25
N ILE A 324 -3.97 -44.55 5.63
CA ILE A 324 -3.94 -45.85 6.30
C ILE A 324 -2.52 -46.41 6.24
N ASN A 325 -1.90 -46.60 7.40
CA ASN A 325 -0.55 -47.15 7.53
C ASN A 325 -0.53 -48.68 7.39
N ALA A 326 0.67 -49.27 7.35
CA ALA A 326 0.86 -50.71 7.17
C ALA A 326 0.21 -51.61 8.25
N ASN A 327 -0.19 -51.03 9.39
CA ASN A 327 -0.90 -51.74 10.45
C ASN A 327 -2.44 -51.59 10.36
N GLY A 328 -2.96 -51.07 9.24
CA GLY A 328 -4.39 -50.82 9.02
C GLY A 328 -4.97 -49.69 9.87
N LYS A 329 -4.13 -48.84 10.46
CA LYS A 329 -4.56 -47.70 11.29
C LYS A 329 -4.50 -46.39 10.52
N LYS A 330 -5.42 -45.47 10.84
CA LYS A 330 -5.28 -44.07 10.45
C LYS A 330 -4.00 -43.48 11.05
N ASP A 331 -3.32 -42.69 10.23
CA ASP A 331 -2.04 -42.04 10.52
C ASP A 331 -1.98 -40.69 9.78
N ARG A 332 -1.03 -39.81 10.13
CA ARG A 332 -0.95 -38.45 9.57
C ARG A 332 0.48 -38.08 9.21
N LEU A 333 0.66 -37.62 7.96
CA LEU A 333 1.92 -37.18 7.40
C LEU A 333 1.89 -35.67 7.14
N GLU A 334 2.82 -34.93 7.75
CA GLU A 334 3.10 -33.52 7.42
C GLU A 334 4.17 -33.44 6.30
N PHE A 335 4.01 -32.50 5.37
CA PHE A 335 4.98 -32.26 4.29
C PHE A 335 4.84 -30.85 3.71
N ALA A 336 5.93 -30.36 3.11
CA ALA A 336 5.95 -29.13 2.32
C ALA A 336 5.16 -29.35 1.00
N TYR A 337 4.03 -28.66 0.85
CA TYR A 337 3.14 -28.78 -0.31
C TYR A 337 3.62 -27.88 -1.45
N THR A 338 3.79 -28.46 -2.64
CA THR A 338 4.42 -27.79 -3.79
C THR A 338 3.50 -27.70 -5.00
N PHE A 339 3.96 -27.04 -6.06
CA PHE A 339 3.24 -27.00 -7.33
C PHE A 339 3.00 -28.41 -7.91
N ALA A 340 3.90 -29.37 -7.69
CA ALA A 340 3.70 -30.74 -8.15
C ALA A 340 2.57 -31.46 -7.38
N ASP A 341 2.39 -31.18 -6.09
CA ASP A 341 1.29 -31.73 -5.29
C ASP A 341 -0.05 -31.11 -5.70
N PHE A 342 -0.08 -29.81 -6.00
CA PHE A 342 -1.22 -29.17 -6.65
C PHE A 342 -1.50 -29.79 -8.02
N ALA A 343 -0.48 -29.91 -8.88
CA ALA A 343 -0.60 -30.46 -10.22
C ALA A 343 -1.14 -31.91 -10.21
N GLN A 344 -0.71 -32.74 -9.27
CA GLN A 344 -1.19 -34.12 -9.11
C GLN A 344 -2.71 -34.20 -8.91
N SER A 345 -3.32 -33.19 -8.25
CA SER A 345 -4.78 -33.12 -8.06
C SER A 345 -5.56 -32.67 -9.30
N GLN A 346 -4.91 -32.07 -10.30
CA GLN A 346 -5.59 -31.53 -11.48
C GLN A 346 -5.64 -32.58 -12.60
N SER A 347 -6.85 -32.91 -13.07
CA SER A 347 -7.09 -33.89 -14.14
C SER A 347 -6.23 -33.69 -15.40
N LYS A 348 -5.92 -32.44 -15.76
CA LYS A 348 -5.08 -32.06 -16.91
C LYS A 348 -3.63 -32.57 -16.84
N PHE A 349 -3.09 -32.85 -15.66
CA PHE A 349 -1.74 -33.39 -15.48
C PHE A 349 -1.73 -34.90 -15.22
N SER A 350 -2.86 -35.61 -15.38
CA SER A 350 -2.97 -37.04 -15.07
C SER A 350 -1.97 -37.94 -15.82
N GLY A 351 -1.50 -37.54 -17.00
CA GLY A 351 -0.45 -38.23 -17.77
C GLY A 351 1.00 -37.91 -17.33
N GLU A 352 1.20 -36.94 -16.44
CA GLU A 352 2.52 -36.44 -16.02
C GLU A 352 3.04 -37.09 -14.73
N PHE A 353 2.36 -38.11 -14.19
CA PHE A 353 2.73 -38.80 -12.95
C PHE A 353 2.74 -40.32 -13.12
N SER A 354 3.69 -40.97 -12.45
CA SER A 354 3.83 -42.44 -12.45
C SER A 354 4.06 -42.99 -11.04
N LEU A 355 3.63 -44.21 -10.75
CA LEU A 355 3.92 -44.86 -9.46
C LEU A 355 5.41 -45.23 -9.36
N ALA A 356 6.02 -44.98 -8.20
CA ALA A 356 7.39 -45.41 -7.93
C ALA A 356 7.54 -46.95 -7.93
N THR A 357 8.59 -47.45 -8.57
CA THR A 357 8.97 -48.87 -8.56
C THR A 357 9.92 -49.18 -7.40
N GLU A 358 10.00 -50.45 -6.99
CA GLU A 358 10.93 -50.91 -5.94
C GLU A 358 12.39 -50.52 -6.22
N ALA A 359 12.82 -50.58 -7.49
CA ALA A 359 14.16 -50.18 -7.94
C ALA A 359 14.40 -48.64 -7.92
N GLN A 360 13.36 -47.83 -7.71
CA GLN A 360 13.46 -46.39 -7.45
C GLN A 360 13.38 -46.06 -5.96
N GLN A 361 12.78 -46.93 -5.12
CA GLN A 361 12.48 -46.67 -3.71
C GLN A 361 13.69 -46.15 -2.90
N ALA A 362 14.86 -46.77 -3.05
CA ALA A 362 16.10 -46.37 -2.37
C ALA A 362 16.70 -45.02 -2.85
N ARG A 363 16.13 -44.42 -3.90
CA ARG A 363 16.57 -43.17 -4.54
C ARG A 363 15.53 -42.06 -4.47
N LEU A 364 14.34 -42.34 -3.93
CA LEU A 364 13.27 -41.36 -3.77
C LEU A 364 13.68 -40.22 -2.82
N VAL A 365 13.35 -38.99 -3.20
CA VAL A 365 13.47 -37.77 -2.40
C VAL A 365 12.21 -36.95 -2.62
N HIS A 366 11.61 -36.39 -1.57
CA HIS A 366 10.44 -35.54 -1.72
C HIS A 366 10.79 -34.32 -2.59
N ILE A 367 9.88 -33.86 -3.44
CA ILE A 367 10.23 -32.86 -4.46
C ILE A 367 10.78 -31.55 -3.88
N ALA A 368 10.28 -31.08 -2.72
CA ALA A 368 10.78 -29.88 -2.05
C ALA A 368 12.31 -29.95 -1.75
N PRO A 369 12.83 -30.87 -0.90
CA PRO A 369 14.28 -30.97 -0.68
C PRO A 369 15.06 -31.41 -1.93
N TYR A 370 14.45 -32.12 -2.90
CA TYR A 370 15.11 -32.40 -4.18
C TYR A 370 15.40 -31.12 -4.99
N LEU A 371 14.54 -30.09 -4.88
CA LEU A 371 14.74 -28.79 -5.54
C LEU A 371 15.80 -27.91 -4.85
N GLU A 372 16.14 -28.19 -3.59
CA GLU A 372 17.21 -27.52 -2.83
C GLU A 372 18.59 -28.17 -3.08
N MET A 373 18.64 -29.46 -3.43
CA MET A 373 19.88 -30.19 -3.72
C MET A 373 20.67 -29.58 -4.89
N SER A 374 22.01 -29.55 -4.79
CA SER A 374 22.87 -29.18 -5.91
C SER A 374 22.78 -30.18 -7.08
N PRO A 375 23.13 -29.80 -8.33
CA PRO A 375 23.03 -30.69 -9.49
C PRO A 375 23.80 -32.02 -9.32
N ALA A 376 24.93 -32.00 -8.61
CA ALA A 376 25.71 -33.20 -8.31
C ALA A 376 24.93 -34.18 -7.39
N LEU A 377 24.24 -33.67 -6.37
CA LEU A 377 23.46 -34.47 -5.42
C LEU A 377 22.20 -35.07 -6.06
N ARG A 378 21.60 -34.40 -7.06
CA ARG A 378 20.44 -34.92 -7.80
C ARG A 378 20.76 -36.11 -8.72
N SER A 379 22.03 -36.31 -9.10
CA SER A 379 22.46 -37.24 -10.16
C SER A 379 22.02 -38.71 -10.02
N ASN A 380 21.72 -39.17 -8.81
CA ASN A 380 21.17 -40.51 -8.54
C ASN A 380 19.94 -40.47 -7.61
N LYS A 381 19.16 -39.39 -7.66
CA LYS A 381 17.93 -39.19 -6.89
C LYS A 381 16.73 -39.02 -7.81
N VAL A 382 15.56 -39.39 -7.32
CA VAL A 382 14.29 -39.36 -8.05
C VAL A 382 13.28 -38.54 -7.24
N PRO A 383 12.75 -37.43 -7.77
CA PRO A 383 11.73 -36.65 -7.07
C PRO A 383 10.42 -37.44 -6.98
N PHE A 384 9.66 -37.24 -5.90
CA PHE A 384 8.28 -37.70 -5.79
C PHE A 384 7.41 -36.72 -5.02
N VAL A 385 6.08 -36.85 -5.20
CA VAL A 385 5.02 -36.26 -4.38
C VAL A 385 4.19 -37.35 -3.71
N TYR A 386 3.54 -37.04 -2.60
CA TYR A 386 2.65 -37.97 -1.91
C TYR A 386 1.26 -37.99 -2.54
N ALA A 387 0.63 -39.16 -2.59
CA ALA A 387 -0.75 -39.33 -3.03
C ALA A 387 -1.45 -40.41 -2.20
N LEU A 388 -2.78 -40.40 -2.18
CA LEU A 388 -3.60 -41.49 -1.63
C LEU A 388 -4.07 -42.42 -2.74
N LYS A 389 -4.03 -43.73 -2.48
CA LYS A 389 -4.67 -44.75 -3.33
C LYS A 389 -6.16 -44.84 -3.00
N SER A 390 -6.91 -45.58 -3.83
CA SER A 390 -8.33 -45.89 -3.62
C SER A 390 -8.64 -46.69 -2.35
N ASP A 391 -7.65 -47.35 -1.74
CA ASP A 391 -7.75 -48.05 -0.45
C ASP A 391 -7.41 -47.15 0.75
N GLY A 392 -7.09 -45.87 0.53
CA GLY A 392 -6.65 -44.92 1.56
C GLY A 392 -5.20 -45.09 2.02
N THR A 393 -4.44 -46.04 1.45
CA THR A 393 -3.00 -46.16 1.73
C THR A 393 -2.18 -45.15 0.95
N LEU A 394 -1.01 -44.81 1.49
CA LEU A 394 -0.08 -43.86 0.89
C LEU A 394 0.59 -44.43 -0.39
N ALA A 395 0.79 -43.56 -1.37
CA ALA A 395 1.57 -43.80 -2.58
C ALA A 395 2.61 -42.67 -2.77
N GLN A 396 3.67 -42.99 -3.51
CA GLN A 396 4.69 -42.03 -3.93
C GLN A 396 4.63 -41.95 -5.47
N MET A 397 4.22 -40.79 -5.97
CA MET A 397 4.07 -40.52 -7.40
C MET A 397 5.30 -39.76 -7.89
N ILE A 398 5.98 -40.28 -8.90
CA ILE A 398 7.09 -39.62 -9.58
C ILE A 398 6.51 -38.68 -10.64
N PRO A 399 6.66 -37.34 -10.48
CA PRO A 399 6.30 -36.37 -11.51
C PRO A 399 7.26 -36.44 -12.71
N SER A 400 6.77 -36.04 -13.88
CA SER A 400 7.58 -35.86 -15.07
C SER A 400 8.61 -34.74 -14.89
N MET A 401 9.65 -34.74 -15.72
CA MET A 401 10.63 -33.64 -15.74
C MET A 401 10.03 -32.30 -16.16
N ALA A 402 8.86 -32.27 -16.81
CA ALA A 402 8.13 -31.04 -17.08
C ALA A 402 7.52 -30.49 -15.79
N VAL A 403 6.77 -31.30 -15.02
CA VAL A 403 6.20 -30.87 -13.72
C VAL A 403 7.28 -30.49 -12.71
N VAL A 404 8.43 -31.20 -12.69
CA VAL A 404 9.58 -30.83 -11.87
C VAL A 404 10.15 -29.46 -12.27
N ALA A 405 10.24 -29.16 -13.57
CA ALA A 405 10.69 -27.85 -14.06
C ALA A 405 9.69 -26.73 -13.70
N GLN A 406 8.39 -26.95 -13.86
CA GLN A 406 7.36 -25.97 -13.47
C GLN A 406 7.36 -25.71 -11.95
N THR A 407 7.60 -26.74 -11.14
CA THR A 407 7.74 -26.60 -9.68
C THR A 407 8.99 -25.79 -9.31
N ALA A 408 10.10 -25.97 -10.03
CA ALA A 408 11.31 -25.14 -9.85
C ALA A 408 11.07 -23.67 -10.27
N GLN A 409 10.34 -23.43 -11.37
CA GLN A 409 9.97 -22.08 -11.82
C GLN A 409 9.08 -21.37 -10.81
N ARG A 410 8.03 -22.03 -10.29
CA ARG A 410 7.14 -21.46 -9.27
C ARG A 410 7.88 -21.17 -7.95
N LEU A 411 8.88 -21.98 -7.58
CA LEU A 411 9.77 -21.69 -6.44
C LEU A 411 10.67 -20.48 -6.69
N GLN A 412 11.25 -20.36 -7.90
CA GLN A 412 12.08 -19.20 -8.26
C GLN A 412 11.26 -17.91 -8.27
N LEU A 413 10.04 -17.95 -8.85
CA LEU A 413 9.10 -16.83 -8.79
C LEU A 413 8.76 -16.47 -7.34
N TRP A 414 8.40 -17.45 -6.51
CA TRP A 414 8.08 -17.21 -5.10
C TRP A 414 9.23 -16.54 -4.33
N ASN A 415 10.48 -16.94 -4.59
CA ASN A 415 11.66 -16.27 -4.02
C ASN A 415 11.79 -14.82 -4.52
N ALA A 416 11.63 -14.57 -5.81
CA ALA A 416 11.70 -13.22 -6.38
C ALA A 416 10.61 -12.29 -5.81
N LEU A 417 9.36 -12.77 -5.67
CA LEU A 417 8.28 -12.01 -5.02
C LEU A 417 8.60 -11.70 -3.56
N CYS A 418 9.14 -12.68 -2.83
CA CYS A 418 9.60 -12.45 -1.46
C CYS A 418 10.66 -11.34 -1.42
N GLU A 419 11.70 -11.42 -2.24
CA GLU A 419 12.80 -10.46 -2.29
C GLU A 419 12.31 -9.03 -2.62
N ILE A 420 11.36 -8.88 -3.55
CA ILE A 420 10.70 -7.60 -3.88
C ILE A 420 9.93 -7.05 -2.69
N ALA A 421 9.16 -7.88 -1.99
CA ALA A 421 8.44 -7.53 -0.76
C ALA A 421 9.36 -7.39 0.47
N GLY A 422 10.69 -7.46 0.31
CA GLY A 422 11.67 -7.43 1.41
C GLY A 422 11.67 -8.68 2.31
N VAL A 423 10.82 -9.66 2.01
CA VAL A 423 10.67 -10.93 2.72
C VAL A 423 11.80 -11.87 2.33
N ARG A 424 12.44 -12.53 3.30
CA ARG A 424 13.53 -13.51 3.07
C ARG A 424 14.69 -12.96 2.20
N ASN A 425 14.85 -11.64 2.10
CA ASN A 425 15.82 -11.02 1.21
C ASN A 425 17.27 -11.38 1.63
N PRO A 426 18.10 -11.99 0.77
CA PRO A 426 19.44 -12.45 1.14
C PRO A 426 20.37 -11.34 1.64
N HIS A 427 20.21 -10.10 1.16
CA HIS A 427 21.04 -8.98 1.57
C HIS A 427 20.73 -8.51 3.00
N PHE A 428 19.45 -8.46 3.37
CA PHE A 428 19.06 -8.21 4.77
C PHE A 428 19.49 -9.36 5.69
N GLN A 429 19.47 -10.61 5.21
CA GLN A 429 19.99 -11.75 5.97
C GLN A 429 21.50 -11.64 6.20
N SER A 430 22.30 -11.31 5.17
CA SER A 430 23.76 -11.14 5.33
C SER A 430 24.14 -9.96 6.21
N ILE A 431 23.43 -8.82 6.13
CA ILE A 431 23.65 -7.68 7.04
C ILE A 431 23.27 -8.08 8.47
N ALA A 432 22.13 -8.75 8.68
CA ALA A 432 21.74 -9.22 10.00
C ALA A 432 22.69 -10.29 10.56
N GLU A 433 23.37 -11.06 9.72
CA GLU A 433 24.47 -11.98 10.11
C GLU A 433 25.70 -11.18 10.57
N GLN A 434 26.19 -10.26 9.74
CA GLN A 434 27.37 -9.42 10.03
C GLN A 434 27.18 -8.59 11.31
N VAL A 435 26.01 -7.98 11.51
CA VAL A 435 25.70 -7.24 12.74
C VAL A 435 25.65 -8.16 13.96
N ARG A 436 25.16 -9.40 13.82
CA ARG A 436 25.22 -10.39 14.91
C ARG A 436 26.66 -10.81 15.23
N GLU A 437 27.49 -11.06 14.22
CA GLU A 437 28.90 -11.40 14.37
C GLU A 437 29.69 -10.25 15.04
N GLU A 438 29.46 -9.01 14.64
CA GLU A 438 30.08 -7.81 15.24
C GLU A 438 29.62 -7.61 16.70
N MET A 439 28.32 -7.71 16.99
CA MET A 439 27.82 -7.62 18.37
C MET A 439 28.39 -8.75 19.25
N HIS A 440 28.51 -9.98 18.72
CA HIS A 440 29.15 -11.08 19.43
C HIS A 440 30.65 -10.83 19.68
N ARG A 441 31.36 -10.26 18.70
CA ARG A 441 32.77 -9.84 18.84
C ARG A 441 32.92 -8.79 19.95
N GLU A 442 32.13 -7.71 19.91
CA GLU A 442 32.17 -6.65 20.92
C GLU A 442 31.85 -7.17 22.33
N TYR A 443 30.82 -8.00 22.48
CA TYR A 443 30.50 -8.58 23.79
C TYR A 443 31.61 -9.51 24.29
N GLY A 444 32.25 -10.28 23.41
CA GLY A 444 33.43 -11.09 23.75
C GLY A 444 34.61 -10.23 24.21
N GLU A 445 34.92 -9.14 23.50
CA GLU A 445 35.97 -8.19 23.87
C GLU A 445 35.68 -7.52 25.22
N LYS A 446 34.45 -7.06 25.45
CA LYS A 446 34.00 -6.44 26.72
C LYS A 446 34.04 -7.43 27.89
N LEU A 447 33.63 -8.68 27.69
CA LEU A 447 33.73 -9.74 28.71
C LEU A 447 35.19 -10.06 29.06
N ASN A 448 36.07 -10.17 28.07
CA ASN A 448 37.50 -10.40 28.30
C ASN A 448 38.17 -9.23 29.04
N GLN A 449 37.81 -7.97 28.72
CA GLN A 449 38.28 -6.80 29.45
C GLN A 449 37.81 -6.81 30.91
N MET A 450 36.53 -7.11 31.16
CA MET A 450 35.97 -7.17 32.52
C MET A 450 36.60 -8.30 33.35
N GLN A 451 36.87 -9.46 32.75
CA GLN A 451 37.59 -10.56 33.42
C GLN A 451 39.03 -10.16 33.75
N LEU A 452 39.74 -9.47 32.84
CA LEU A 452 41.10 -9.00 33.08
C LEU A 452 41.16 -7.92 34.18
N GLN A 453 40.22 -6.98 34.18
CA GLN A 453 40.07 -5.98 35.24
C GLN A 453 39.83 -6.64 36.60
N HIS A 454 38.88 -7.57 36.69
CA HIS A 454 38.57 -8.24 37.96
C HIS A 454 39.74 -9.12 38.45
N ALA A 455 40.51 -9.73 37.55
CA ALA A 455 41.73 -10.44 37.91
C ALA A 455 42.83 -9.50 38.45
N GLN A 456 42.93 -8.26 37.92
CA GLN A 456 43.82 -7.22 38.44
C GLN A 456 43.36 -6.73 39.82
N GLU A 457 42.08 -6.39 39.99
CA GLU A 457 41.47 -6.02 41.28
C GLU A 457 41.74 -7.06 42.37
N LEU A 458 41.59 -8.36 42.05
CA LEU A 458 41.83 -9.46 42.97
C LEU A 458 43.29 -9.55 43.43
N GLU A 459 44.26 -9.40 42.52
CA GLU A 459 45.68 -9.47 42.87
C GLU A 459 46.17 -8.18 43.56
N GLU A 460 45.61 -7.00 43.22
CA GLU A 460 45.83 -5.75 43.96
C GLU A 460 45.28 -5.83 45.39
N ALA A 461 44.04 -6.29 45.57
CA ALA A 461 43.43 -6.47 46.88
C ALA A 461 44.19 -7.49 47.73
N ARG A 462 44.70 -8.57 47.10
CA ARG A 462 45.58 -9.56 47.74
C ARG A 462 46.93 -8.94 48.14
N GLY A 463 47.53 -8.12 47.29
CA GLY A 463 48.76 -7.38 47.59
C GLY A 463 48.59 -6.43 48.77
N ALA A 464 47.49 -5.66 48.79
CA ALA A 464 47.14 -4.78 49.88
C ALA A 464 46.90 -5.55 51.20
N ALA A 465 46.18 -6.68 51.16
CA ALA A 465 45.97 -7.52 52.33
C ALA A 465 47.28 -8.11 52.89
N VAL A 466 48.23 -8.50 52.03
CA VAL A 466 49.57 -8.94 52.45
C VAL A 466 50.37 -7.80 53.09
N GLN A 467 50.36 -6.60 52.50
CA GLN A 467 51.01 -5.42 53.09
C GLN A 467 50.40 -5.07 54.46
N GLN A 468 49.07 -5.09 54.59
CA GLN A 468 48.38 -4.81 55.84
C GLN A 468 48.68 -5.88 56.92
N ALA A 469 48.75 -7.16 56.54
CA ALA A 469 49.17 -8.23 57.44
C ALA A 469 50.61 -8.04 57.94
N LEU A 470 51.55 -7.68 57.06
CA LEU A 470 52.93 -7.37 57.42
C LEU A 470 53.02 -6.14 58.35
N ALA A 471 52.26 -5.08 58.07
CA ALA A 471 52.19 -3.89 58.93
C ALA A 471 51.66 -4.23 60.34
N ASN A 472 50.58 -5.02 60.42
CA ASN A 472 50.03 -5.50 61.69
C ASN A 472 51.02 -6.36 62.50
N ILE A 473 51.81 -7.22 61.83
CA ILE A 473 52.87 -8.02 62.46
C ILE A 473 53.99 -7.11 62.97
N ALA A 474 54.46 -6.15 62.16
CA ALA A 474 55.49 -5.19 62.56
C ALA A 474 55.04 -4.34 63.76
N GLN A 475 53.77 -3.89 63.78
CA GLN A 475 53.22 -3.12 64.87
C GLN A 475 53.12 -3.93 66.18
N LYS A 476 52.75 -5.22 66.12
CA LYS A 476 52.76 -6.13 67.28
C LYS A 476 54.17 -6.39 67.82
N LEU A 477 55.15 -6.54 66.93
CA LEU A 477 56.57 -6.69 67.33
C LEU A 477 57.09 -5.44 68.04
N VAL A 478 56.73 -4.24 67.57
CA VAL A 478 57.13 -2.96 68.19
C VAL A 478 56.36 -2.70 69.50
N SER A 479 55.12 -3.16 69.64
CA SER A 479 54.34 -3.00 70.89
C SER A 479 54.66 -4.05 71.97
N GLY A 480 55.53 -5.02 71.69
CA GLY A 480 55.96 -6.04 72.65
C GLY A 480 54.88 -7.08 73.02
N GLN A 481 53.84 -7.23 72.19
CA GLN A 481 52.77 -8.20 72.42
C GLN A 481 53.03 -9.52 71.67
N SER A 482 52.57 -10.65 72.23
CA SER A 482 52.80 -11.98 71.65
C SER A 482 52.16 -12.15 70.27
N LEU A 483 52.89 -12.82 69.38
CA LEU A 483 52.40 -13.22 68.06
C LEU A 483 51.66 -14.56 68.14
N ASP A 484 50.43 -14.51 68.64
CA ASP A 484 49.48 -15.61 68.45
C ASP A 484 49.02 -15.66 66.98
N LEU A 485 49.57 -16.61 66.23
CA LEU A 485 49.12 -16.97 64.88
C LEU A 485 47.95 -17.96 64.97
N PRO A 486 46.76 -17.66 64.40
CA PRO A 486 45.74 -18.66 64.18
C PRO A 486 46.25 -19.72 63.21
N ALA A 487 46.19 -21.00 63.59
CA ALA A 487 46.55 -22.11 62.71
C ALA A 487 45.57 -22.21 61.53
N ALA A 488 46.06 -22.70 60.39
CA ALA A 488 45.26 -22.84 59.17
C ALA A 488 44.10 -23.85 59.36
N GLY A 489 42.87 -23.34 59.40
CA GLY A 489 41.65 -24.14 59.41
C GLY A 489 41.41 -24.80 58.05
N SER A 490 41.09 -26.09 58.06
CA SER A 490 40.99 -26.93 56.86
C SER A 490 39.86 -26.52 55.91
N ALA A 491 39.99 -26.92 54.64
CA ALA A 491 39.01 -26.67 53.59
C ALA A 491 37.61 -27.23 53.93
N THR A 492 36.61 -26.36 54.00
CA THR A 492 35.20 -26.73 54.03
C THR A 492 34.68 -26.79 52.60
N SER A 493 34.23 -27.96 52.15
CA SER A 493 33.63 -28.12 50.82
C SER A 493 32.29 -27.40 50.74
N VAL A 494 32.22 -26.27 50.03
CA VAL A 494 30.95 -25.64 49.68
C VAL A 494 30.26 -26.52 48.63
N ALA A 495 29.18 -27.17 49.03
CA ALA A 495 28.35 -27.95 48.12
C ALA A 495 27.69 -27.02 47.09
N THR A 496 27.83 -27.32 45.81
CA THR A 496 27.11 -26.67 44.72
C THR A 496 25.63 -27.02 44.79
N SER A 497 24.89 -26.25 45.60
CA SER A 497 23.43 -26.28 45.58
C SER A 497 22.95 -25.81 44.21
N ALA A 498 22.36 -26.74 43.43
CA ALA A 498 21.79 -26.43 42.14
C ALA A 498 20.54 -25.57 42.33
N ALA A 499 20.68 -24.25 42.18
CA ALA A 499 19.54 -23.36 42.05
C ALA A 499 18.72 -23.79 40.82
N PRO A 500 17.38 -23.87 40.92
CA PRO A 500 16.56 -24.26 39.79
C PRO A 500 16.72 -23.24 38.66
N VAL A 501 16.92 -23.73 37.43
CA VAL A 501 16.91 -22.89 36.23
C VAL A 501 15.52 -22.31 36.07
N ALA A 502 15.35 -21.06 36.49
CA ALA A 502 14.15 -20.29 36.18
C ALA A 502 14.06 -20.14 34.66
N THR A 503 12.95 -20.59 34.07
CA THR A 503 12.64 -20.32 32.67
C THR A 503 12.59 -18.81 32.46
N PRO A 504 13.27 -18.25 31.44
CA PRO A 504 13.12 -16.85 31.09
C PRO A 504 11.70 -16.64 30.57
N SER A 505 10.83 -16.11 31.44
CA SER A 505 9.50 -15.64 31.04
C SER A 505 9.70 -14.49 30.06
N VAL A 506 9.25 -14.66 28.81
CA VAL A 506 9.31 -13.61 27.79
C VAL A 506 8.28 -12.54 28.14
N ALA A 507 8.72 -11.53 28.88
CA ALA A 507 7.92 -10.35 29.15
C ALA A 507 7.77 -9.53 27.86
N THR A 508 6.55 -9.38 27.37
CA THR A 508 6.23 -8.58 26.18
C THR A 508 6.60 -7.11 26.40
N PRO A 509 7.52 -6.53 25.60
CA PRO A 509 7.71 -5.08 25.59
C PRO A 509 6.56 -4.42 24.81
N ALA A 510 5.89 -3.44 25.41
CA ALA A 510 4.94 -2.59 24.71
C ALA A 510 5.70 -1.44 24.01
N PRO A 511 5.52 -1.21 22.70
CA PRO A 511 6.11 -0.05 22.03
C PRO A 511 5.31 1.22 22.36
N SER A 512 5.94 2.19 23.03
CA SER A 512 5.50 3.58 23.00
C SER A 512 6.07 4.29 21.77
N SER A 513 5.36 5.32 21.31
CA SER A 513 5.74 6.13 20.14
C SER A 513 7.02 6.94 20.35
N THR A 514 7.93 6.88 19.38
CA THR A 514 8.81 7.99 18.94
C THR A 514 9.41 7.68 17.57
N ALA A 515 9.32 8.61 16.61
CA ALA A 515 10.24 8.72 15.46
C ALA A 515 11.48 9.56 15.91
N PRO A 516 12.66 9.48 15.26
CA PRO A 516 12.96 9.92 13.86
C PRO A 516 13.77 8.85 13.08
N GLU A 517 14.34 9.02 11.88
CA GLU A 517 14.08 9.82 10.64
C GLU A 517 15.08 9.31 9.55
N VAL A 518 15.03 9.81 8.30
CA VAL A 518 15.81 9.32 7.15
C VAL A 518 16.51 10.50 6.46
N THR A 519 17.60 10.24 5.73
CA THR A 519 18.19 11.12 4.70
C THR A 519 18.29 10.30 3.40
N ASP A 520 17.62 10.67 2.30
CA ASP A 520 18.07 11.61 1.23
C ASP A 520 19.26 11.05 0.44
N GLU A 521 19.39 11.14 -0.89
CA GLU A 521 18.81 11.97 -1.97
C GLU A 521 18.11 11.05 -3.04
N ILE A 522 17.21 11.38 -3.98
CA ILE A 522 16.43 12.58 -4.39
C ILE A 522 15.04 12.08 -4.86
N GLU A 523 13.88 12.67 -4.54
CA GLU A 523 13.46 13.33 -3.30
C GLU A 523 11.92 13.26 -3.19
N GLU A 524 11.42 13.08 -1.97
CA GLU A 524 10.31 13.90 -1.51
C GLU A 524 10.93 15.22 -1.09
N SER A 525 10.42 16.37 -1.53
CA SER A 525 10.91 17.64 -1.00
C SER A 525 10.48 17.69 0.46
N ASP A 526 11.38 17.28 1.36
CA ASP A 526 11.14 17.34 2.79
C ASP A 526 11.16 18.81 3.25
N GLU A 527 11.88 19.68 2.53
CA GLU A 527 11.62 21.11 2.55
C GLU A 527 10.20 21.44 2.02
N PRO A 528 9.42 22.26 2.74
CA PRO A 528 8.10 22.71 2.32
C PRO A 528 8.15 23.68 1.14
N TRP A 529 7.16 23.62 0.24
CA TRP A 529 7.09 24.46 -0.96
C TRP A 529 5.67 24.99 -1.22
N ILE A 530 5.56 25.93 -2.17
CA ILE A 530 4.29 26.54 -2.60
C ILE A 530 4.24 26.54 -4.12
N ASP A 531 3.09 26.20 -4.71
CA ASP A 531 2.79 26.47 -6.13
C ASP A 531 2.48 27.96 -6.30
N THR A 532 3.54 28.78 -6.22
CA THR A 532 3.52 30.25 -6.18
C THR A 532 2.68 30.88 -7.31
N PRO A 533 2.73 30.42 -8.58
CA PRO A 533 1.85 30.90 -9.66
C PRO A 533 0.35 30.85 -9.36
N LEU A 534 -0.09 29.90 -8.52
CA LEU A 534 -1.50 29.71 -8.15
C LEU A 534 -1.92 30.53 -6.91
N CYS A 535 -1.10 31.48 -6.45
CA CYS A 535 -1.29 32.15 -5.16
C CYS A 535 -2.24 33.36 -5.19
N SER A 536 -3.44 33.18 -4.62
CA SER A 536 -4.50 34.20 -4.53
C SER A 536 -4.29 35.27 -3.42
N SER A 537 -3.04 35.67 -3.11
CA SER A 537 -2.71 36.82 -2.24
C SER A 537 -3.47 36.97 -0.89
N CYS A 538 -3.88 35.87 -0.25
CA CYS A 538 -4.92 35.89 0.80
C CYS A 538 -4.48 36.23 2.24
N ASP A 539 -3.25 36.72 2.45
CA ASP A 539 -2.59 37.03 3.74
C ASP A 539 -2.51 35.89 4.78
N GLU A 540 -3.25 34.78 4.64
CA GLU A 540 -3.41 33.78 5.71
C GLU A 540 -2.11 33.11 6.13
N CYS A 541 -1.24 32.73 5.19
CA CYS A 541 0.03 32.08 5.48
C CYS A 541 0.98 33.02 6.25
N ILE A 542 1.12 34.27 5.80
CA ILE A 542 1.93 35.31 6.45
C ILE A 542 1.34 35.70 7.82
N THR A 543 0.01 35.67 7.96
CA THR A 543 -0.70 35.89 9.24
C THR A 543 -0.51 34.72 10.22
N ILE A 544 -0.22 33.51 9.72
CA ILE A 544 0.10 32.34 10.55
C ILE A 544 1.55 32.37 11.00
N ASP A 545 2.50 32.69 10.12
CA ASP A 545 3.91 32.92 10.48
C ASP A 545 4.65 33.80 9.45
N PRO A 546 4.91 35.10 9.74
CA PRO A 546 5.59 36.02 8.82
C PRO A 546 7.12 35.84 8.79
N ASN A 547 7.65 34.90 9.58
CA ASN A 547 9.06 34.51 9.48
C ASN A 547 9.23 33.50 8.33
N ILE A 548 8.29 32.55 8.22
CA ILE A 548 8.29 31.48 7.22
C ILE A 548 7.84 31.98 5.85
N PHE A 549 6.74 32.74 5.79
CA PHE A 549 6.09 33.12 4.53
C PHE A 549 6.29 34.60 4.20
N ALA A 550 6.48 34.90 2.91
CA ALA A 550 6.58 36.27 2.39
C ALA A 550 5.94 36.39 1.01
N TYR A 551 5.76 37.64 0.55
CA TYR A 551 5.30 37.97 -0.80
C TYR A 551 6.45 38.39 -1.71
N ASP A 552 6.40 37.93 -2.96
CA ASP A 552 7.27 38.40 -4.04
C ASP A 552 6.79 39.75 -4.62
N GLU A 553 7.42 40.21 -5.72
CA GLU A 553 7.04 41.45 -6.40
C GLU A 553 5.63 41.42 -7.02
N ASN A 554 5.08 40.23 -7.28
CA ASN A 554 3.75 39.99 -7.84
C ASN A 554 2.66 39.78 -6.77
N LYS A 555 3.03 39.80 -5.48
CA LYS A 555 2.19 39.37 -4.32
C LYS A 555 1.83 37.87 -4.30
N GLN A 556 2.61 37.04 -4.96
CA GLN A 556 2.51 35.59 -4.83
C GLN A 556 3.32 35.13 -3.62
N ALA A 557 2.73 34.25 -2.79
CA ALA A 557 3.34 33.81 -1.54
C ALA A 557 4.41 32.75 -1.81
N TYR A 558 5.59 32.95 -1.25
CA TYR A 558 6.67 31.97 -1.24
C TYR A 558 7.14 31.68 0.19
N ILE A 559 7.85 30.58 0.37
CA ILE A 559 8.52 30.27 1.64
C ILE A 559 9.88 30.94 1.63
N LYS A 560 10.05 31.90 2.55
CA LYS A 560 11.23 32.72 2.75
C LYS A 560 12.26 32.02 3.64
N ASP A 561 11.78 31.26 4.62
CA ASP A 561 12.61 30.50 5.56
C ASP A 561 11.81 29.28 6.07
N PRO A 562 12.06 28.06 5.57
CA PRO A 562 11.41 26.84 6.05
C PRO A 562 11.51 26.61 7.57
N HIS A 563 12.55 27.16 8.21
CA HIS A 563 12.86 27.00 9.63
C HIS A 563 12.57 28.26 10.46
N GLY A 564 12.01 29.31 9.85
CA GLY A 564 11.66 30.57 10.51
C GLY A 564 10.59 30.42 11.61
N GLY A 565 9.91 29.27 11.65
CA GLY A 565 8.97 28.88 12.69
C GLY A 565 8.71 27.36 12.67
N PRO A 566 7.93 26.83 13.63
CA PRO A 566 7.72 25.38 13.77
C PRO A 566 6.83 24.81 12.64
N HIS A 567 7.20 23.65 12.09
CA HIS A 567 6.53 22.95 10.97
C HIS A 567 5.00 22.91 11.04
N LYS A 568 4.43 22.72 12.23
CA LYS A 568 2.97 22.79 12.48
C LYS A 568 2.30 24.07 11.96
N ASN A 569 3.02 25.19 11.87
CA ASN A 569 2.53 26.45 11.30
C ASN A 569 2.40 26.35 9.77
N ILE A 570 3.29 25.60 9.12
CA ILE A 570 3.27 25.29 7.68
C ILE A 570 2.12 24.34 7.36
N VAL A 571 1.94 23.26 8.15
CA VAL A 571 0.77 22.36 8.05
C VAL A 571 -0.55 23.11 8.29
N LYS A 572 -0.55 24.08 9.20
CA LYS A 572 -1.71 24.95 9.48
C LYS A 572 -1.97 25.93 8.34
N ALA A 573 -0.92 26.47 7.70
CA ALA A 573 -1.03 27.30 6.51
C ALA A 573 -1.57 26.48 5.32
N ALA A 574 -1.06 25.27 5.08
CA ALA A 574 -1.58 24.36 4.06
C ALA A 574 -3.07 24.00 4.26
N LYS A 575 -3.49 23.73 5.51
CA LYS A 575 -4.89 23.42 5.84
C LYS A 575 -5.84 24.61 5.76
N LYS A 576 -5.33 25.84 5.84
CA LYS A 576 -6.12 27.06 5.68
C LYS A 576 -6.14 27.58 4.25
N CYS A 577 -5.00 27.49 3.56
CA CYS A 577 -4.73 27.98 2.22
C CYS A 577 -5.93 27.74 1.30
N ALA A 578 -6.67 28.81 1.02
CA ALA A 578 -7.96 28.68 0.37
C ALA A 578 -7.86 28.25 -1.12
N ALA A 579 -6.65 28.27 -1.70
CA ALA A 579 -6.33 27.69 -3.01
C ALA A 579 -5.74 26.27 -2.95
N LYS A 580 -5.35 25.78 -1.75
CA LYS A 580 -4.70 24.47 -1.49
C LYS A 580 -3.32 24.27 -2.16
N ILE A 581 -2.54 25.34 -2.30
CA ILE A 581 -1.27 25.38 -3.05
C ILE A 581 0.00 25.27 -2.20
N ILE A 582 -0.14 25.14 -0.88
CA ILE A 582 1.01 25.05 0.05
C ILE A 582 1.22 23.58 0.42
N TYR A 583 2.40 23.06 0.11
CA TYR A 583 2.79 21.68 0.31
C TYR A 583 3.77 21.62 1.50
N PRO A 584 3.34 21.13 2.67
CA PRO A 584 4.05 21.42 3.92
C PRO A 584 5.31 20.58 4.17
N GLY A 585 5.79 19.76 3.23
CA GLY A 585 6.97 18.90 3.44
C GLY A 585 6.83 17.91 4.60
N LYS A 586 7.97 17.40 5.09
CA LYS A 586 8.09 16.74 6.41
C LYS A 586 8.70 17.72 7.43
N GLY A 587 8.73 17.35 8.72
CA GLY A 587 9.32 18.15 9.81
C GLY A 587 8.61 18.02 11.15
#